data_AF-A0A6N9JAZ6-F1
#
_entry.id   AF-A0A6N9JAZ6-F1
#
_cell.length_a   1.000
_cell.length_b   1.000
_cell.length_c   1.000
_cell.angle_alpha   90.00
_cell.angle_beta   90.00
_cell.angle_gamma   90.00
#
_symmetry.space_group_name_H-M   'P 1'
#
loop_
_entity.id
_entity.type
_entity.pdbx_description
1 polymer ?
#
loop_
_entity_poly.entity_id
_entity_poly.type
_entity_poly.pdbx_seq_one_letter_code
_entity_poly.pdbx_strand_id
1 'polypeptide(L)'
;MKTGLAAAFLILFFSACGTVGKDFNESLYANIVKGTTTHKEIRAMFGPPFKKGIQNGDPVWTYEYNHVNAFGTDVIKDMIIVFDKSGVVKSHQLMTSTPE
;
A
#
# COMPACT_ATOMS: atom_id res chain seq x y z
N MET A 1 -52.88 25.63 -5.96
CA MET A 1 -51.48 26.02 -5.69
C MET A 1 -50.71 24.75 -5.35
N LYS A 2 -49.79 24.35 -6.23
CA LYS A 2 -49.01 23.10 -6.14
C LYS A 2 -47.64 23.42 -5.53
N THR A 3 -47.50 23.32 -4.23
CA THR A 3 -46.20 23.40 -3.56
C THR A 3 -46.20 22.41 -2.42
N GLY A 4 -45.40 21.35 -2.54
CA GLY A 4 -45.24 20.40 -1.44
C GLY A 4 -44.78 19.02 -1.84
N LEU A 5 -43.64 18.93 -2.53
CA LEU A 5 -42.67 17.87 -2.22
C LEU A 5 -41.28 18.32 -2.70
N ALA A 6 -40.80 19.37 -2.04
CA ALA A 6 -39.36 19.58 -1.92
C ALA A 6 -38.78 18.41 -1.11
N ALA A 7 -37.52 18.07 -1.42
CA ALA A 7 -36.62 17.27 -0.59
C ALA A 7 -36.89 15.75 -0.50
N ALA A 8 -36.61 15.03 -1.59
CA ALA A 8 -35.93 13.73 -1.47
C ALA A 8 -34.45 13.87 -1.92
N PHE A 9 -33.85 15.02 -1.59
CA PHE A 9 -32.42 15.12 -1.36
C PHE A 9 -32.19 14.75 0.11
N LEU A 10 -31.87 13.50 0.41
CA LEU A 10 -31.14 13.21 1.65
C LEU A 10 -30.21 12.01 1.44
N ILE A 11 -29.19 12.30 0.64
CA ILE A 11 -27.78 12.03 0.93
C ILE A 11 -27.54 10.65 1.55
N LEU A 12 -27.28 9.68 0.69
CA LEU A 12 -26.39 8.57 1.02
C LEU A 12 -25.01 9.17 1.33
N PHE A 13 -24.79 9.59 2.58
CA PHE A 13 -23.45 9.82 3.12
C PHE A 13 -22.78 8.45 3.25
N PHE A 14 -22.35 7.88 2.13
CA PHE A 14 -21.30 6.87 2.17
C PHE A 14 -20.03 7.60 2.60
N SER A 15 -19.80 7.66 3.91
CA SER A 15 -18.47 7.84 4.46
C SER A 15 -17.67 6.59 4.08
N ALA A 16 -17.10 6.60 2.87
CA ALA A 16 -16.24 5.52 2.41
C ALA A 16 -14.90 5.59 3.16
N CYS A 17 -14.89 5.07 4.38
CA CYS A 17 -13.70 4.71 5.13
C CYS A 17 -13.31 3.30 4.70
N GLY A 18 -12.06 3.09 4.30
CA GLY A 18 -11.62 1.82 3.73
C GLY A 18 -10.16 1.55 4.02
N THR A 19 -9.82 0.27 4.10
CA THR A 19 -8.44 -0.19 4.25
C THR A 19 -8.11 -1.17 3.14
N VAL A 20 -7.01 -0.91 2.43
CA VAL A 20 -6.44 -1.80 1.42
C VAL A 20 -5.08 -2.28 1.90
N GLY A 21 -4.83 -3.58 1.69
CA GLY A 21 -3.54 -4.19 2.01
C GLY A 21 -3.32 -4.48 3.50
N LYS A 22 -2.06 -4.63 3.88
CA LYS A 22 -1.65 -5.03 5.23
C LYS A 22 -0.54 -4.11 5.71
N ASP A 23 -0.75 -3.53 6.90
CA ASP A 23 0.27 -2.68 7.52
C ASP A 23 1.59 -3.44 7.74
N PHE A 24 2.68 -2.71 7.61
CA PHE A 24 4.03 -3.23 7.76
C PHE A 24 4.90 -2.21 8.49
N ASN A 25 5.91 -2.72 9.19
CA ASN A 25 6.85 -1.87 9.91
C ASN A 25 7.80 -1.18 8.92
N GLU A 26 7.51 0.07 8.61
CA GLU A 26 8.30 0.93 7.72
C GLU A 26 9.76 1.08 8.20
N SER A 27 10.02 1.02 9.51
CA SER A 27 11.39 1.16 10.04
C SER A 27 12.33 0.06 9.55
N LEU A 28 11.80 -1.10 9.15
CA LEU A 28 12.58 -2.19 8.60
C LEU A 28 13.05 -1.93 7.16
N TYR A 29 12.47 -0.95 6.46
CA TYR A 29 12.85 -0.59 5.10
C TYR A 29 14.34 -0.21 4.98
N ALA A 30 14.89 0.44 6.01
CA ALA A 30 16.30 0.82 6.07
C ALA A 30 17.27 -0.37 6.01
N ASN A 31 16.79 -1.60 6.29
CA ASN A 31 17.60 -2.82 6.23
C ASN A 31 17.65 -3.46 4.83
N ILE A 32 16.93 -2.92 3.86
CA ILE A 32 16.95 -3.44 2.48
C ILE A 32 18.21 -2.93 1.78
N VAL A 33 19.07 -3.87 1.38
CA VAL A 33 20.32 -3.60 0.67
C VAL A 33 20.25 -4.21 -0.72
N LYS A 34 20.25 -3.34 -1.74
CA LYS A 34 20.33 -3.74 -3.15
C LYS A 34 21.54 -4.67 -3.39
N GLY A 35 21.32 -5.75 -4.11
CA GLY A 35 22.34 -6.75 -4.45
C GLY A 35 22.72 -7.69 -3.30
N THR A 36 22.10 -7.55 -2.12
CA THR A 36 22.39 -8.40 -0.94
C THR A 36 21.13 -9.03 -0.38
N THR A 37 20.11 -8.22 -0.07
CA THR A 37 18.91 -8.72 0.58
C THR A 37 18.14 -9.65 -0.36
N THR A 38 17.71 -10.78 0.17
CA THR A 38 16.99 -11.82 -0.55
C THR A 38 15.48 -11.67 -0.36
N HIS A 39 14.70 -12.19 -1.29
CA HIS A 39 13.25 -12.30 -1.17
C HIS A 39 12.79 -13.06 0.11
N LYS A 40 13.63 -13.97 0.64
CA LYS A 40 13.35 -14.69 1.89
C LYS A 40 13.48 -13.76 3.10
N GLU A 41 14.51 -12.93 3.14
CA GLU A 41 14.70 -11.91 4.18
C GLU A 41 13.64 -10.82 4.10
N ILE A 42 13.28 -10.37 2.89
CA ILE A 42 12.14 -9.47 2.69
C ILE A 42 10.86 -10.07 3.28
N ARG A 43 10.57 -11.35 2.99
CA ARG A 43 9.38 -12.03 3.55
C ARG A 43 9.47 -12.18 5.07
N ALA A 44 10.67 -12.36 5.63
CA ALA A 44 10.86 -12.44 7.07
C ALA A 44 10.61 -11.09 7.75
N MET A 45 11.02 -9.98 7.13
CA MET A 45 10.82 -8.62 7.65
C MET A 45 9.38 -8.14 7.52
N PHE A 46 8.76 -8.33 6.34
CA PHE A 46 7.48 -7.69 6.02
C PHE A 46 6.30 -8.66 5.87
N GLY A 47 6.56 -9.97 5.94
CA GLY A 47 5.54 -10.99 5.67
C GLY A 47 5.26 -11.19 4.18
N PRO A 48 4.15 -11.86 3.82
CA PRO A 48 3.78 -12.05 2.42
C PRO A 48 3.44 -10.70 1.76
N PRO A 49 3.83 -10.49 0.49
CA PRO A 49 3.45 -9.27 -0.23
C PRO A 49 1.95 -9.25 -0.50
N PHE A 50 1.41 -8.04 -0.63
CA PHE A 50 0.03 -7.84 -1.08
C PHE A 50 -0.17 -8.34 -2.51
N LYS A 51 0.79 -8.05 -3.39
CA LYS A 51 0.76 -8.48 -4.79
C LYS A 51 2.13 -8.98 -5.25
N LYS A 52 2.12 -9.97 -6.13
CA LYS A 52 3.28 -10.42 -6.90
C LYS A 52 3.06 -10.14 -8.38
N GLY A 53 4.10 -9.79 -9.09
CA GLY A 53 4.06 -9.49 -10.52
C GLY A 53 5.42 -9.68 -11.19
N ILE A 54 5.51 -9.23 -12.44
CA ILE A 54 6.74 -9.25 -13.25
C ILE A 54 6.91 -7.87 -13.90
N GLN A 55 8.11 -7.31 -13.85
CA GLN A 55 8.49 -6.08 -14.56
C GLN A 55 9.75 -6.36 -15.37
N ASN A 56 9.69 -6.19 -16.70
CA ASN A 56 10.83 -6.45 -17.59
C ASN A 56 11.47 -7.85 -17.43
N GLY A 57 10.66 -8.86 -17.08
CA GLY A 57 11.11 -10.23 -16.85
C GLY A 57 11.60 -10.52 -15.43
N ASP A 58 11.65 -9.51 -14.56
CA ASP A 58 12.08 -9.63 -13.17
C ASP A 58 10.90 -9.76 -12.20
N PRO A 59 10.97 -10.62 -11.17
CA PRO A 59 9.92 -10.72 -10.15
C PRO A 59 9.75 -9.41 -9.37
N VAL A 60 8.49 -9.03 -9.13
CA VAL A 60 8.14 -7.83 -8.35
C VAL A 60 7.20 -8.19 -7.23
N TRP A 61 7.50 -7.72 -6.02
CA TRP A 61 6.60 -7.77 -4.87
C TRP A 61 6.16 -6.35 -4.51
N THR A 62 4.86 -6.20 -4.27
CA THR A 62 4.24 -4.97 -3.78
C THR A 62 3.68 -5.21 -2.39
N TYR A 63 4.02 -4.32 -1.48
CA TYR A 63 3.41 -4.18 -0.16
C TYR A 63 2.64 -2.87 -0.16
N GLU A 64 1.41 -2.92 0.34
CA GLU A 64 0.47 -1.82 0.29
C GLU A 64 -0.25 -1.78 1.65
N TYR A 65 -0.39 -0.59 2.21
CA TYR A 65 -1.28 -0.30 3.33
C TYR A 65 -1.86 1.10 3.17
N ASN A 66 -3.10 1.14 2.71
CA ASN A 66 -3.81 2.37 2.41
C ASN A 66 -5.06 2.41 3.28
N HIS A 67 -5.04 3.24 4.31
CA HIS A 67 -6.15 3.45 5.23
C HIS A 67 -6.69 4.87 5.03
N VAL A 68 -7.88 4.99 4.45
CA VAL A 68 -8.54 6.27 4.16
C VAL A 68 -9.63 6.51 5.20
N ASN A 69 -9.62 7.69 5.84
CA ASN A 69 -10.59 8.06 6.87
C ASN A 69 -11.40 9.30 6.44
N ALA A 70 -12.73 9.25 6.62
CA ALA A 70 -13.61 10.36 6.24
C ALA A 70 -13.45 11.62 7.12
N PHE A 71 -12.90 11.48 8.34
CA PHE A 71 -12.79 12.54 9.34
C PHE A 71 -11.44 12.55 10.06
N GLY A 72 -10.44 11.83 9.54
CA GLY A 72 -9.13 11.66 10.15
C GLY A 72 -8.03 11.67 9.10
N THR A 73 -6.83 11.27 9.48
CA THR A 73 -5.72 11.25 8.52
C THR A 73 -5.64 9.96 7.75
N ASP A 74 -5.43 10.10 6.45
CA ASP A 74 -5.08 9.01 5.56
C ASP A 74 -3.66 8.52 5.84
N VAL A 75 -3.50 7.20 5.86
CA VAL A 75 -2.20 6.53 5.92
C VAL A 75 -2.02 5.80 4.60
N ILE A 76 -1.01 6.20 3.83
CA ILE A 76 -0.64 5.54 2.58
C ILE A 76 0.77 5.00 2.76
N LYS A 77 0.96 3.71 2.51
CA LYS A 77 2.28 3.06 2.51
C LYS A 77 2.38 2.09 1.34
N ASP A 78 3.19 2.43 0.37
CA ASP A 78 3.46 1.60 -0.79
C ASP A 78 4.95 1.28 -0.88
N MET A 79 5.28 0.00 -0.91
CA MET A 79 6.64 -0.47 -1.13
C MET A 79 6.68 -1.45 -2.30
N ILE A 80 7.51 -1.12 -3.29
CA ILE A 80 7.76 -1.96 -4.46
C ILE A 80 9.19 -2.47 -4.37
N ILE A 81 9.36 -3.78 -4.54
CA ILE A 81 10.66 -4.44 -4.57
C ILE A 81 10.75 -5.27 -5.83
N VAL A 82 11.77 -5.01 -6.64
CA VAL A 82 12.11 -5.81 -7.82
C VAL A 82 13.26 -6.73 -7.44
N PHE A 83 13.15 -8.01 -7.74
CA PHE A 83 14.19 -9.01 -7.54
C PHE A 83 14.83 -9.37 -8.88
N ASP A 84 16.10 -9.75 -8.87
CA ASP A 84 16.67 -10.44 -10.00
C ASP A 84 16.23 -11.92 -10.05
N LYS A 85 16.70 -12.65 -11.08
CA LYS A 85 16.38 -14.06 -11.28
C LYS A 85 16.89 -14.98 -10.15
N SER A 86 17.87 -14.55 -9.36
CA SER A 86 18.37 -15.29 -8.20
C SER A 86 17.57 -15.03 -6.92
N GLY A 87 16.60 -14.10 -6.97
CA GLY A 87 15.78 -13.73 -5.83
C GLY A 87 16.41 -12.67 -4.92
N VAL A 88 17.43 -11.95 -5.40
CA VAL A 88 18.09 -10.86 -4.69
C VAL A 88 17.51 -9.51 -5.12
N VAL A 89 17.41 -8.54 -4.21
CA VAL A 89 16.86 -7.22 -4.48
C VAL A 89 17.67 -6.49 -5.56
N LYS A 90 17.01 -6.20 -6.69
CA LYS A 90 17.54 -5.44 -7.81
C LYS A 90 17.24 -3.94 -7.68
N SER A 91 16.06 -3.59 -7.20
CA SER A 91 15.67 -2.21 -6.87
C SER A 91 14.52 -2.21 -5.85
N HIS A 92 14.35 -1.10 -5.15
CA HIS A 92 13.25 -0.89 -4.23
C HIS A 92 12.85 0.59 -4.16
N GLN A 93 11.58 0.84 -3.87
CA GLN A 93 11.04 2.18 -3.63
C GLN A 93 10.00 2.10 -2.52
N LEU A 94 9.99 3.10 -1.65
CA LEU A 94 8.99 3.30 -0.62
C LEU A 94 8.34 4.67 -0.85
N MET A 95 7.02 4.70 -0.79
CA MET A 95 6.22 5.93 -0.80
C MET A 95 5.30 5.87 0.41
N THR A 96 5.44 6.82 1.33
CA THR A 96 4.56 6.94 2.48
C THR A 96 4.01 8.36 2.60
N SER A 97 2.74 8.47 2.96
CA SER A 97 2.16 9.73 3.43
C SER A 97 1.85 9.58 4.91
N THR A 98 2.68 10.17 5.75
CA THR A 98 2.34 10.45 7.14
C THR A 98 2.04 11.94 7.26
N PRO A 99 0.96 12.35 7.94
CA PRO A 99 0.80 13.75 8.29
C PRO A 99 1.96 14.17 9.20
N GLU A 100 2.52 15.34 8.94
CA GLU A 100 3.46 16.01 9.84
C GLU A 100 2.81 16.33 11.20
#